data_AF-A0A0F7IHY9-F1
#
_entry.id   AF-A0A0F7IHY9-F1
#
_cell.length_a   1.000
_cell.length_b   1.000
_cell.length_c   1.000
_cell.angle_alpha   90.00
_cell.angle_beta   90.00
_cell.angle_gamma   90.00
#
_symmetry.space_group_name_H-M   'P 1'
#
loop_
_entity.id
_entity.type
_entity.pdbx_description
1 polymer ?
#
loop_
_entity_poly.entity_id
_entity_poly.type
_entity_poly.pdbx_seq_one_letter_code
_entity_poly.pdbx_strand_id
1 'polypeptide(L)' 'MGKTGTTQWIKIKNRKGGQRLVPSKYQTYKKPGPNQKYTSDGKRRRRIKRSPKSILGAKT' A
#
# COMPACT_ATOMS: atom_id res chain seq x y z
N MET A 1 -8.09 -18.26 25.25
CA MET A 1 -7.16 -17.27 24.66
C MET A 1 -7.04 -17.54 23.16
N GLY A 2 -8.11 -17.24 22.41
CA GLY A 2 -8.20 -17.61 21.00
C GLY A 2 -7.23 -16.82 20.15
N LYS A 3 -6.56 -17.46 19.19
CA LYS A 3 -5.61 -16.85 18.26
C LYS A 3 -6.29 -15.68 17.50
N THR A 4 -6.16 -14.45 18.01
CA THR A 4 -6.53 -13.24 17.30
C THR A 4 -5.67 -13.18 16.03
N GLY A 5 -6.28 -13.29 14.86
CA GLY A 5 -5.59 -13.47 13.58
C GLY A 5 -4.39 -12.54 13.43
N THR A 6 -3.19 -13.13 13.46
CA THR A 6 -1.92 -12.39 13.39
C THR A 6 -1.91 -11.52 12.14
N THR A 7 -1.83 -10.20 12.31
CA THR A 7 -1.73 -9.28 11.17
C THR A 7 -0.39 -9.51 10.49
N GLN A 8 -0.41 -10.00 9.26
CA GLN A 8 0.79 -10.15 8.44
C GLN A 8 1.29 -8.76 8.03
N TRP A 9 2.55 -8.46 8.35
CA TRP A 9 3.20 -7.19 8.06
C TRP A 9 4.16 -7.33 6.89
N ILE A 10 4.12 -6.37 5.98
CA ILE A 10 4.94 -6.39 4.76
C ILE A 10 5.76 -5.11 4.70
N LYS A 11 7.04 -5.25 4.32
CA LYS A 11 7.96 -4.13 4.13
C LYS A 11 7.70 -3.46 2.78
N ILE A 12 7.48 -2.15 2.81
CA ILE A 12 7.32 -1.31 1.63
C ILE A 12 8.47 -0.29 1.58
N LYS A 13 9.11 -0.17 0.41
CA LYS A 13 10.15 0.82 0.12
C LYS A 13 9.54 2.15 -0.33
N ASN A 14 10.01 3.24 0.26
CA ASN A 14 9.67 4.60 -0.15
C ASN A 14 10.62 5.10 -1.24
N ARG A 15 10.24 6.20 -1.92
CA ARG A 15 11.06 6.80 -3.00
C ARG A 15 12.47 7.20 -2.53
N LYS A 16 12.62 7.64 -1.27
CA LYS A 16 13.91 8.03 -0.66
C LYS A 16 14.70 6.85 -0.07
N GLY A 17 14.35 5.60 -0.40
CA GLY A 17 15.09 4.41 0.06
C GLY A 17 14.68 3.84 1.42
N GLY A 18 14.04 4.63 2.29
CA GLY A 18 13.54 4.15 3.58
C GLY A 18 12.44 3.09 3.47
N GLN A 19 12.23 2.32 4.54
CA GLN A 19 11.27 1.21 4.59
C GLN A 19 10.21 1.43 5.67
N ARG A 20 9.00 0.93 5.44
CA ARG A 20 7.91 0.92 6.43
C ARG A 20 7.16 -0.40 6.41
N LEU A 21 6.74 -0.88 7.58
CA LEU A 21 5.82 -2.00 7.72
C LEU A 21 4.37 -1.54 7.50
N VAL A 22 3.66 -2.27 6.66
CA VAL A 22 2.26 -2.03 6.33
C VAL A 22 1.51 -3.36 6.41
N PRO A 23 0.27 -3.40 6.97
CA PRO A 23 -0.53 -4.62 6.96
C PRO A 23 -0.72 -5.14 5.54
N SER A 24 -0.68 -6.46 5.36
CA SER A 24 -0.77 -7.13 4.05
C SER A 24 -1.97 -6.68 3.21
N LYS A 25 -3.12 -6.43 3.83
CA LYS A 25 -4.33 -5.89 3.18
C LYS A 25 -4.11 -4.56 2.44
N TYR A 26 -3.09 -3.81 2.82
CA TYR A 26 -2.71 -2.53 2.21
C TYR A 26 -1.40 -2.62 1.44
N GLN A 27 -0.90 -3.81 1.08
CA GLN A 27 0.37 -3.95 0.36
C GLN A 27 0.31 -3.33 -1.05
N THR A 28 -0.73 -3.69 -1.81
CA THR A 28 -0.84 -3.39 -3.24
C THR A 28 -1.40 -1.99 -3.50
N TYR A 29 -2.16 -1.43 -2.55
CA TYR A 29 -2.85 -0.16 -2.75
C TYR A 29 -2.57 0.83 -1.63
N LYS A 30 -2.35 2.09 -2.01
CA LYS A 30 -2.26 3.23 -1.10
C LYS A 30 -3.48 4.15 -1.28
N LYS A 31 -3.76 4.96 -0.25
CA LYS A 31 -4.71 6.06 -0.40
C LYS A 31 -4.11 7.15 -1.29
N PRO A 32 -4.91 7.78 -2.16
CA PRO A 32 -4.46 8.92 -2.96
C PRO A 32 -4.17 10.11 -2.06
N GLY A 33 -3.15 10.90 -2.41
CA GLY A 33 -2.95 12.22 -1.83
C GLY A 33 -4.06 13.21 -2.24
N PRO A 34 -4.17 14.38 -1.60
CA PRO A 34 -5.20 15.38 -1.91
C PRO A 34 -5.30 15.71 -3.39
N ASN A 35 -4.16 15.97 -4.03
CA ASN A 35 -4.09 16.33 -5.46
C ASN A 35 -4.18 15.11 -6.40
N GLN A 36 -4.30 13.89 -5.87
CA GLN A 36 -4.43 12.65 -6.64
C GLN A 36 -5.82 12.02 -6.50
N LYS A 37 -6.78 12.73 -5.89
CA LYS A 37 -8.13 12.24 -5.61
C LYS A 37 -8.99 12.11 -6.86
N TYR A 38 -8.64 12.74 -7.98
CA TYR A 38 -9.44 12.74 -9.20
C TYR A 38 -8.62 12.28 -10.42
N THR A 39 -9.26 11.65 -11.41
CA THR A 39 -8.69 11.41 -12.74
C THR A 39 -8.71 12.69 -13.57
N SER A 40 -8.06 12.68 -14.74
CA SER A 40 -8.20 13.75 -15.75
C SER A 40 -9.67 14.05 -16.04
N ASP A 41 -10.49 13.00 -16.16
CA ASP A 41 -11.91 13.09 -16.48
C ASP A 41 -12.79 13.39 -15.25
N GLY A 42 -12.21 13.86 -14.14
CA GLY A 42 -12.94 14.25 -12.93
C GLY A 42 -13.46 13.12 -12.04
N LYS A 43 -13.18 11.84 -12.35
CA LYS A 43 -13.66 10.70 -11.53
C LYS A 43 -12.85 10.55 -10.25
N ARG A 44 -13.53 10.32 -9.12
CA ARG A 44 -12.88 10.16 -7.82
C ARG A 44 -12.12 8.84 -7.69
N ARG A 45 -10.80 8.91 -7.50
CA ARG A 45 -9.91 7.79 -7.17
C ARG A 45 -10.03 7.47 -5.67
N ARG A 46 -10.34 6.22 -5.33
CA ARG A 46 -10.38 5.74 -3.92
C ARG A 46 -9.05 5.14 -3.47
N ARG A 47 -8.30 4.53 -4.39
CA ARG A 47 -7.03 3.83 -4.15
C ARG A 47 -6.09 3.98 -5.35
N ILE A 48 -4.78 3.95 -5.10
CA ILE A 48 -3.72 3.95 -6.12
C ILE A 48 -2.90 2.68 -5.96
N LYS A 49 -2.68 1.95 -7.06
CA LYS A 49 -1.81 0.76 -7.08
C LYS A 49 -0.36 1.17 -6.83
N ARG A 50 0.35 0.47 -5.94
CA ARG A 50 1.78 0.64 -5.73
C ARG A 50 2.57 0.01 -6.87
N SER A 51 3.79 0.49 -7.07
CA SER A 51 4.73 -0.16 -7.97
C SER A 51 5.13 -1.52 -7.40
N PRO A 52 5.18 -2.60 -8.20
CA PRO A 52 5.65 -3.92 -7.73
C PRO A 52 7.04 -3.85 -7.09
N LYS A 53 7.95 -3.02 -7.65
CA LYS A 53 9.32 -2.80 -7.14
C LYS A 53 9.38 -2.24 -5.71
N SER A 54 8.28 -1.66 -5.21
CA SER A 54 8.23 -1.11 -3.84
C SER A 54 7.86 -2.15 -2.77
N ILE A 55 7.37 -3.32 -3.16
CA ILE A 55 6.86 -4.34 -2.24
C ILE A 55 7.98 -5.37 -2.03
N LEU A 56 8.63 -5.34 -0.87
CA LEU A 56 9.85 -6.14 -0.60
C LEU A 56 9.57 -7.48 0.08
N GLY A 57 8.33 -7.72 0.53
CA GLY A 57 7.98 -8.90 1.34
C GLY A 57 6.73 -9.65 0.88
N ALA A 58 6.25 -9.40 -0.34
CA ALA A 58 5.23 -10.27 -0.92
C ALA A 58 5.95 -11.51 -1.46
N LYS A 59 5.77 -12.66 -0.82
CA LYS A 59 6.03 -13.94 -1.47
C LYS A 59 5.01 -14.05 -2.60
N THR A 60 5.46 -13.91 -3.84
CA THR A 60 4.69 -14.26 -5.05
C THR A 60 4.51 -15.76 -5.13
#